data_AF-A0A178KJV3-F1
#
_entry.id   AF-A0A178KJV3-F1
#
_cell.length_a   1.000
_cell.length_b   1.000
_cell.length_c   1.000
_cell.angle_alpha   90.00
_cell.angle_beta   90.00
_cell.angle_gamma   90.00
#
_symmetry.space_group_name_H-M   'P 1'
#
loop_
_entity.id
_entity.type
_entity.pdbx_description
1 polymer ?
#
loop_
_entity_poly.entity_id
_entity_poly.type
_entity_poly.pdbx_seq_one_letter_code
_entity_poly.pdbx_strand_id
1 'polypeptide(L)' 'MMVTETSIVKKNHQIPRIINPKIAQKLIEKISMTDIAHQLTISTSTVIRKLNDFHFECNFSHLPEIMPLDVKTVR' A
#
# COMPACT_ATOMS: atom_id res chain seq x y z
N MET A 1 26.76 9.21 -36.20
CA MET A 1 25.67 9.42 -35.24
C MET A 1 25.89 8.47 -34.08
N MET A 2 26.32 8.97 -32.93
CA MET A 2 26.58 8.16 -31.74
C MET A 2 25.25 7.99 -31.00
N VAL A 3 24.69 6.80 -31.02
CA VAL A 3 23.55 6.44 -30.17
C VAL A 3 24.11 6.28 -28.77
N THR A 4 23.95 7.29 -27.94
CA THR A 4 24.33 7.24 -26.53
C THR A 4 23.35 6.33 -25.81
N GLU A 5 23.86 5.28 -25.15
CA GLU A 5 23.08 4.42 -24.28
C GLU A 5 22.52 5.25 -23.12
N THR A 6 21.23 5.57 -23.15
CA THR A 6 20.62 6.42 -22.13
C THR A 6 20.38 5.65 -20.83
N SER A 7 21.11 6.08 -19.80
CA SER A 7 20.90 5.92 -18.35
C SER A 7 20.27 4.60 -17.83
N ILE A 8 21.12 3.62 -17.51
CA ILE A 8 21.42 3.08 -16.16
C ILE A 8 20.27 2.49 -15.29
N VAL A 9 19.00 2.73 -15.59
CA VAL A 9 17.87 2.18 -14.80
C VAL A 9 17.31 0.94 -15.49
N LYS A 10 17.33 -0.20 -14.79
CA LYS A 10 16.67 -1.44 -15.24
C LYS A 10 15.27 -1.11 -15.76
N LYS A 11 14.99 -1.44 -17.02
CA LYS A 11 13.71 -1.19 -17.73
C LYS A 11 12.47 -1.57 -16.89
N ASN A 12 12.61 -2.62 -16.08
CA ASN A 12 11.56 -3.18 -15.25
C ASN A 12 11.33 -2.43 -13.91
N HIS A 13 12.17 -1.46 -13.54
CA HIS A 13 12.07 -0.71 -12.29
C HIS A 13 11.37 0.64 -12.45
N GLN A 14 11.23 1.14 -13.68
CA GLN A 14 10.54 2.40 -13.95
C GLN A 14 9.02 2.30 -13.74
N ILE A 15 8.41 1.19 -14.18
CA ILE A 15 6.97 0.95 -14.03
C ILE A 15 6.57 0.84 -12.54
N PRO A 16 7.22 0.02 -11.71
CA PRO A 16 6.94 -0.02 -10.27
C PRO A 16 7.15 1.33 -9.58
N ARG A 17 8.15 2.12 -9.99
CA ARG A 17 8.43 3.43 -9.39
C ARG A 17 7.30 4.43 -9.59
N ILE A 18 6.63 4.42 -10.74
CA ILE A 18 5.51 5.32 -11.04
C ILE A 18 4.19 4.78 -10.46
N ILE A 19 4.01 3.45 -10.46
CA ILE A 19 2.77 2.80 -10.04
C ILE A 19 2.64 2.70 -8.52
N ASN A 20 3.75 2.50 -7.79
CA ASN A 20 3.74 2.32 -6.33
C ASN A 20 3.11 3.50 -5.55
N PRO A 21 3.43 4.78 -5.85
CA PRO A 21 2.76 5.91 -5.22
C PRO A 21 1.26 5.98 -5.53
N LYS A 22 0.85 5.64 -6.76
CA LYS A 22 -0.57 5.64 -7.16
C LYS A 22 -1.36 4.56 -6.42
N ILE A 23 -0.78 3.37 -6.24
CA ILE A 23 -1.37 2.31 -5.42
C ILE A 23 -1.51 2.79 -3.97
N ALA A 24 -0.46 3.38 -3.39
CA ALA A 24 -0.48 3.88 -2.01
C ALA A 24 -1.60 4.90 -1.78
N GLN A 25 -1.72 5.88 -2.69
CA GLN A 25 -2.76 6.91 -2.62
C GLN A 25 -4.16 6.29 -2.65
N LYS A 26 -4.43 5.39 -3.60
CA LYS A 26 -5.76 4.77 -3.73
C LYS A 26 -6.12 3.85 -2.56
N LEU A 27 -5.12 3.21 -1.93
CA LEU A 27 -5.32 2.44 -0.70
C LEU A 27 -5.67 3.34 0.48
N ILE A 28 -5.07 4.54 0.59
CA ILE A 28 -5.41 5.55 1.59
C ILE A 28 -6.84 6.08 1.38
N GLU A 29 -7.25 6.25 0.13
CA GLU A 29 -8.63 6.59 -0.28
C GLU A 29 -9.64 5.44 -0.04
N LYS A 30 -9.19 4.31 0.52
CA LYS A 30 -9.99 3.10 0.82
C LYS A 30 -10.69 2.51 -0.41
N ILE A 31 -10.11 2.69 -1.60
CA ILE A 31 -10.59 2.06 -2.82
C ILE A 31 -10.30 0.54 -2.75
N SER A 32 -11.23 -0.28 -3.25
CA SER A 32 -11.04 -1.74 -3.23
C SER A 32 -9.84 -2.17 -4.07
N MET A 33 -9.14 -3.24 -3.66
CA MET A 33 -7.96 -3.72 -4.39
C MET A 33 -8.27 -4.13 -5.84
N THR A 34 -9.48 -4.62 -6.11
CA THR A 34 -9.95 -4.99 -7.44
C THR A 34 -10.18 -3.75 -8.31
N ASP A 35 -10.74 -2.69 -7.74
CA ASP A 35 -10.95 -1.43 -8.47
C ASP A 35 -9.62 -0.72 -8.74
N ILE A 36 -8.67 -0.77 -7.79
CA ILE A 36 -7.30 -0.27 -8.00
C ILE A 36 -6.62 -1.02 -9.15
N ALA A 37 -6.71 -2.36 -9.15
CA ALA A 37 -6.13 -3.20 -10.18
C ALA A 37 -6.72 -2.88 -11.57
N HIS A 38 -8.04 -2.71 -11.65
CA HIS A 38 -8.73 -2.32 -12.87
C HIS A 38 -8.31 -0.92 -13.36
N GLN A 39 -8.35 0.09 -12.48
CA GLN A 39 -8.02 1.48 -12.82
C GLN A 39 -6.55 1.68 -13.22
N LEU A 40 -5.63 0.93 -12.62
CA LEU A 40 -4.20 1.02 -12.91
C LEU A 40 -3.74 0.01 -13.98
N THR A 41 -4.66 -0.83 -14.49
CA THR A 41 -4.37 -1.89 -15.47
C THR A 41 -3.22 -2.79 -14.99
N ILE A 42 -3.26 -3.20 -13.72
CA ILE A 42 -2.27 -4.09 -13.08
C ILE A 42 -2.95 -5.30 -12.45
N SER A 43 -2.17 -6.32 -12.11
CA SER A 43 -2.69 -7.47 -11.39
C SER A 43 -3.01 -7.14 -9.92
N THR A 44 -4.07 -7.74 -9.39
CA THR A 44 -4.43 -7.62 -7.96
C THR A 44 -3.31 -8.10 -7.05
N SER A 45 -2.52 -9.09 -7.47
CA SER A 45 -1.37 -9.57 -6.69
C SER A 45 -0.26 -8.51 -6.56
N THR A 46 -0.11 -7.61 -7.53
CA THR A 46 0.77 -6.44 -7.41
C THR A 46 0.29 -5.48 -6.32
N VAL A 47 -1.01 -5.25 -6.23
CA VAL A 47 -1.62 -4.41 -5.18
C VAL A 47 -1.43 -5.05 -3.81
N ILE A 48 -1.63 -6.36 -3.68
CA ILE A 48 -1.43 -7.12 -2.42
C ILE A 48 0.02 -7.06 -1.96
N ARG A 49 0.98 -7.30 -2.87
CA ARG A 49 2.41 -7.20 -2.53
C ARG A 49 2.76 -5.81 -2.04
N LYS A 50 2.22 -4.78 -2.70
CA LYS A 50 2.46 -3.40 -2.29
C LYS A 50 1.83 -3.10 -0.92
N LEU A 51 0.66 -3.67 -0.65
CA LEU A 51 0.00 -3.58 0.64
C LEU A 51 0.87 -4.21 1.74
N ASN A 52 1.41 -5.41 1.49
CA ASN A 52 2.30 -6.10 2.42
C ASN A 52 3.65 -5.38 2.62
N ASP A 53 4.13 -4.64 1.61
CA ASP A 53 5.33 -3.80 1.74
C ASP A 53 5.10 -2.58 2.66
N PHE A 54 3.85 -2.17 2.91
CA PHE A 54 3.57 -1.11 3.88
C PHE A 54 3.72 -1.67 5.30
N HIS A 55 4.88 -1.39 5.90
CA HIS A 55 5.07 -1.62 7.32
C HIS A 55 4.34 -0.52 8.10
N PHE A 56 3.26 -0.91 8.78
CA PHE A 56 2.58 -0.04 9.74
C PHE A 56 3.24 -0.27 11.10
N GLU A 57 4.17 0.61 11.49
CA GLU A 57 4.64 0.68 12.87
C GLU A 57 3.46 1.18 13.73
N CYS A 58 2.67 0.24 14.26
CA CYS A 58 1.70 0.57 15.29
C CYS A 58 2.47 0.86 16.59
N ASN A 59 2.65 2.14 16.90
CA ASN A 59 3.12 2.57 18.20
C ASN A 59 2.05 2.26 19.26
N PHE A 60 2.06 1.02 19.79
CA PHE A 60 1.20 0.59 20.89
C PHE A 60 1.59 1.21 22.24
N SER A 61 2.65 2.03 22.27
CA SER A 61 3.10 2.80 23.45
C SER A 61 2.05 3.79 23.98
N HIS A 62 1.01 4.10 23.19
CA HIS A 62 -0.11 4.95 23.59
C HIS A 62 -1.46 4.21 23.59
N LEU A 63 -1.45 2.88 23.64
CA LEU A 63 -2.69 2.14 23.85
C LEU A 63 -3.27 2.57 25.20
N PRO A 64 -4.48 3.15 25.27
CA PRO A 64 -5.10 3.44 26.56
C PRO A 64 -5.18 2.12 27.35
N GLU A 65 -4.52 2.11 28.51
CA GLU A 65 -4.24 0.94 29.34
C GLU A 65 -5.51 0.17 29.75
N ILE A 66 -6.68 0.76 29.56
CA ILE A 66 -7.96 0.16 29.92
C ILE A 66 -8.97 0.60 28.85
N MET A 67 -9.42 -0.33 28.00
CA MET A 67 -10.78 -0.25 27.46
C MET A 67 -11.69 -0.80 28.56
N PRO A 68 -12.40 0.02 29.36
CA PRO A 68 -13.39 -0.51 30.26
C PRO A 68 -14.51 -1.08 29.40
N LEU A 69 -14.43 -2.38 29.12
CA LEU A 69 -15.58 -3.12 28.67
C LEU A 69 -16.60 -2.99 29.78
N ASP A 70 -17.61 -2.16 29.57
CA ASP A 70 -18.73 -1.97 30.48
C ASP A 70 -19.56 -3.26 30.47
N VAL A 71 -19.02 -4.30 31.12
CA VAL A 71 -19.73 -5.53 31.45
C VAL A 71 -20.75 -5.16 32.52
N LYS A 72 -21.83 -4.51 32.09
CA LYS A 72 -23.06 -4.45 32.87
C LYS A 72 -23.49 -5.88 33.08
N THR A 73 -23.14 -6.38 34.26
CA THR A 73 -23.61 -7.63 34.82
C THR A 73 -25.12 -7.46 34.95
N VAL A 74 -25.87 -7.98 33.98
CA VAL A 74 -27.30 -8.19 34.10
C VAL A 74 -27.45 -9.26 35.17
N ARG A 75 -27.89 -8.83 36.36
CA ARG A 75 -28.30 -9.69 37.45
C ARG A 75 -29.82 -9.69 37.53
#